data_AF-A0A2M6GFQ7-F1
#
_entry.id   AF-A0A2M6GFQ7-F1
#
_cell.length_a   1.000
_cell.length_b   1.000
_cell.length_c   1.000
_cell.angle_alpha   90.00
_cell.angle_beta   90.00
_cell.angle_gamma   90.00
#
_symmetry.space_group_name_H-M   'P 1'
#
loop_
_entity.id
_entity.type
_entity.pdbx_description
1 polymer ?
#
loop_
_entity_poly.entity_id
_entity_poly.type
_entity_poly.pdbx_seq_one_letter_code
_entity_poly.pdbx_strand_id
1 'polypeptide(L)'
;MRKKGIIILVVVAISFLSWQIFIPKYEYHHYKIDGCQDGDFTVVVYSKIGERGLMLAKGIQNDMPANNYIIDREFSGFDAYFDVVATCEKGQIVINYHAGYFDPKHTSSEIIPKRVDYDTYDSLKSSDKAKHIYLN
;
A
#
# COMPACT_ATOMS: atom_id res chain seq x y z
N MET A 1 -47.07 11.41 19.98
CA MET A 1 -45.98 10.44 20.22
C MET A 1 -45.24 10.02 18.93
N ARG A 2 -45.89 9.88 17.76
CA ARG A 2 -45.24 9.50 16.49
C ARG A 2 -44.06 10.39 16.01
N LYS A 3 -44.13 11.71 16.20
CA LYS A 3 -43.07 12.65 15.74
C LYS A 3 -41.71 12.44 16.42
N LYS A 4 -41.68 12.08 17.71
CA LYS A 4 -40.44 11.83 18.45
C LYS A 4 -39.75 10.53 18.01
N GLY A 5 -40.54 9.49 17.68
CA GLY A 5 -40.01 8.23 17.17
C GLY A 5 -39.32 8.37 15.81
N ILE A 6 -39.88 9.18 14.91
CA ILE A 6 -39.28 9.45 13.59
C ILE A 6 -37.94 10.17 13.74
N ILE A 7 -37.86 11.19 14.61
CA ILE A 7 -36.61 11.92 14.85
C ILE A 7 -35.52 10.99 15.39
N ILE A 8 -35.85 10.11 16.35
CA ILE A 8 -34.89 9.14 16.90
C ILE A 8 -34.37 8.21 15.79
N LEU A 9 -35.27 7.70 14.94
CA LEU A 9 -34.91 6.79 13.85
C LEU A 9 -33.99 7.47 12.83
N VAL A 10 -34.25 8.74 12.50
CA VAL A 10 -33.38 9.56 11.63
C VAL A 10 -32.00 9.77 12.25
N VAL A 11 -31.92 10.09 13.54
CA VAL A 11 -30.63 10.28 14.23
C VAL A 11 -29.83 8.99 14.25
N VAL A 12 -30.45 7.85 14.55
CA VAL A 12 -29.78 6.53 14.54
C VAL A 12 -29.28 6.19 13.12
N ALA A 13 -30.07 6.45 12.09
CA ALA A 13 -29.66 6.20 10.71
C ALA A 13 -28.47 7.09 10.30
N ILE A 14 -28.49 8.38 10.65
CA ILE A 14 -27.38 9.31 10.36
C ILE A 14 -26.12 8.88 11.11
N SER A 15 -26.22 8.50 12.39
CA SER A 15 -25.08 8.03 13.17
C SER A 15 -24.48 6.75 12.59
N PHE A 16 -25.32 5.79 12.15
CA PHE A 16 -24.87 4.56 11.51
C PHE A 16 -24.19 4.83 10.16
N LEU A 17 -24.78 5.69 9.32
CA LEU A 17 -24.19 6.07 8.02
C LEU A 17 -22.89 6.84 8.20
N SER A 18 -22.84 7.75 9.17
CA SER A 18 -21.62 8.47 9.53
C SER A 18 -20.53 7.48 9.92
N TRP A 19 -20.82 6.53 10.82
CA TRP A 19 -19.87 5.50 11.26
C TRP A 19 -19.25 4.72 10.10
N GLN A 20 -20.04 4.33 9.09
CA GLN A 20 -19.54 3.61 7.91
C GLN A 20 -18.49 4.41 7.12
N ILE A 21 -18.53 5.74 7.16
CA ILE A 21 -17.56 6.62 6.50
C ILE A 21 -16.22 6.63 7.28
N PHE A 22 -16.24 6.41 8.60
CA PHE A 22 -15.05 6.38 9.45
C PHE A 22 -14.30 5.05 9.44
N ILE A 23 -14.87 3.98 8.86
CA ILE A 23 -14.20 2.68 8.81
C ILE A 23 -13.09 2.72 7.75
N PRO A 24 -11.82 2.50 8.14
CA PRO A 24 -10.73 2.44 7.17
C PRO A 24 -10.92 1.23 6.25
N LYS A 25 -10.65 1.44 4.96
CA LYS A 25 -10.68 0.39 3.94
C LYS A 25 -9.25 -0.01 3.59
N TYR A 26 -9.05 -1.30 3.38
CA TYR A 26 -7.77 -1.88 3.01
C TYR A 26 -7.96 -2.80 1.81
N GLU A 27 -7.05 -2.69 0.86
CA GLU A 27 -6.96 -3.58 -0.30
C GLU A 27 -5.56 -4.20 -0.32
N TYR A 28 -5.52 -5.53 -0.50
CA TYR A 28 -4.30 -6.32 -0.39
C TYR A 28 -3.97 -6.91 -1.77
N HIS A 29 -2.78 -6.59 -2.27
CA HIS A 29 -2.25 -7.13 -3.52
C HIS A 29 -0.99 -7.94 -3.22
N HIS A 30 -1.05 -9.25 -3.47
CA HIS A 30 0.07 -10.15 -3.26
C HIS A 30 0.89 -10.30 -4.53
N TYR A 31 2.21 -10.23 -4.36
CA TYR A 31 3.17 -10.33 -5.44
C TYR A 31 4.28 -11.30 -5.06
N LYS A 32 4.92 -11.86 -6.09
CA LYS A 32 6.09 -12.72 -5.96
C LYS A 32 7.15 -12.30 -6.97
N ILE A 33 8.41 -12.25 -6.52
CA ILE A 33 9.59 -12.06 -7.36
C ILE A 33 10.12 -13.43 -7.76
N ASP A 34 10.12 -13.73 -9.05
CA ASP A 34 10.56 -15.03 -9.55
C ASP A 34 12.06 -15.26 -9.28
N GLY A 35 12.41 -16.49 -8.90
CA GLY A 35 13.80 -16.87 -8.57
C GLY A 35 14.30 -16.40 -7.21
N CYS A 36 13.46 -15.76 -6.37
CA CYS A 36 13.78 -15.39 -5.00
C CYS A 36 13.00 -16.27 -4.01
N GLN A 37 13.70 -17.04 -3.17
CA GLN A 37 13.09 -17.99 -2.23
C GLN A 37 12.11 -17.31 -1.26
N ASP A 38 12.44 -16.10 -0.80
CA ASP A 38 11.60 -15.28 0.08
C ASP A 38 11.08 -14.02 -0.65
N GLY A 39 10.78 -14.17 -1.94
CA GLY A 39 10.36 -13.07 -2.84
C GLY A 39 8.89 -12.69 -2.75
N ASP A 40 8.12 -13.28 -1.83
CA ASP A 40 6.72 -12.94 -1.61
C ASP A 40 6.60 -11.62 -0.83
N PHE A 41 5.70 -10.74 -1.27
CA PHE A 41 5.39 -9.49 -0.58
C PHE A 41 3.98 -9.02 -0.85
N THR A 42 3.49 -8.12 -0.01
CA THR A 42 2.14 -7.57 -0.11
C THR A 42 2.20 -6.05 -0.19
N VAL A 43 1.43 -5.52 -1.14
CA VAL A 43 1.09 -4.10 -1.23
C VAL A 43 -0.28 -3.91 -0.59
N VAL A 44 -0.34 -3.04 0.41
CA VAL A 44 -1.57 -2.71 1.14
C VAL A 44 -1.95 -1.27 0.81
N VAL A 45 -2.99 -1.10 0.00
CA VAL A 45 -3.59 0.21 -0.23
C VAL A 45 -4.56 0.46 0.91
N TYR A 46 -4.41 1.59 1.59
CA TYR A 46 -5.31 1.97 2.67
C TYR A 46 -5.99 3.31 2.38
N SER A 47 -7.25 3.41 2.77
CA SER A 47 -8.05 4.63 2.69
C SER A 47 -8.75 4.85 4.02
N LYS A 48 -8.39 5.95 4.70
CA LYS A 48 -9.05 6.44 5.91
C LYS A 48 -9.44 7.90 5.70
N ILE A 49 -10.24 8.46 6.61
CA ILE A 49 -10.67 9.85 6.47
C ILE A 49 -9.46 10.79 6.46
N GLY A 50 -9.37 11.59 5.40
CA GLY A 50 -8.32 12.58 5.19
C GLY A 50 -6.98 11.99 4.73
N GLU A 51 -6.87 10.68 4.52
CA GLU A 51 -5.59 10.06 4.13
C GLU A 51 -5.83 8.79 3.29
N ARG A 52 -5.25 8.75 2.10
CA ARG A 52 -5.03 7.53 1.30
C ARG A 52 -3.53 7.33 1.24
N GLY A 53 -3.09 6.08 1.25
CA GLY A 53 -1.68 5.75 1.15
C GLY A 53 -1.48 4.29 0.80
N LEU A 54 -0.23 3.89 0.75
CA LEU A 54 0.17 2.54 0.38
C LEU A 54 1.31 2.07 1.28
N MET A 55 1.23 0.83 1.74
CA MET A 55 2.28 0.16 2.51
C MET A 55 2.80 -1.04 1.72
N LEU A 56 4.10 -1.31 1.78
CA LEU A 56 4.68 -2.54 1.25
C LEU A 56 5.36 -3.29 2.39
N ALA A 57 5.04 -4.58 2.52
CA ALA A 57 5.59 -5.46 3.55
C ALA A 57 6.03 -6.80 2.94
N LYS A 58 7.09 -7.40 3.48
CA LYS A 58 7.52 -8.75 3.09
C LYS A 58 6.48 -9.79 3.52
N GLY A 59 6.32 -10.84 2.71
CA GLY A 59 5.39 -11.94 2.92
C GLY A 59 3.95 -11.65 2.51
N ILE A 60 3.10 -12.66 2.70
CA ILE A 60 1.66 -12.59 2.46
C ILE A 60 0.98 -12.01 3.70
N GLN A 61 0.38 -10.82 3.57
CA GLN A 61 -0.27 -10.11 4.67
C GLN A 61 -1.79 -10.07 4.44
N ASN A 62 -2.58 -10.58 5.39
CA ASN A 62 -4.05 -10.45 5.36
C ASN A 62 -4.57 -9.35 6.29
N ASP A 63 -3.66 -8.75 7.08
CA ASP A 63 -3.93 -7.71 8.06
C ASP A 63 -2.93 -6.57 7.89
N MET A 64 -3.17 -5.45 8.57
CA MET A 64 -2.26 -4.31 8.53
C MET A 64 -0.87 -4.71 9.06
N PRO A 65 0.21 -4.51 8.28
CA PRO A 65 1.55 -4.93 8.68
C PRO A 65 2.00 -4.16 9.93
N ALA A 66 2.35 -4.90 10.98
CA ALA A 66 2.79 -4.31 12.25
C ALA A 66 4.26 -3.86 12.22
N ASN A 67 5.11 -4.56 11.48
CA ASN A 67 6.57 -4.36 11.41
C ASN A 67 7.09 -4.54 9.97
N ASN A 68 8.33 -4.11 9.70
CA ASN A 68 9.06 -4.32 8.45
C ASN A 68 8.28 -3.93 7.19
N TYR A 69 7.82 -2.68 7.16
CA TYR A 69 7.14 -2.12 6.00
C TYR A 69 7.68 -0.74 5.62
N ILE A 70 7.56 -0.42 4.35
CA ILE A 70 7.77 0.93 3.82
C ILE A 70 6.41 1.54 3.49
N ILE A 71 6.28 2.86 3.62
CA ILE A 71 5.04 3.57 3.34
C ILE A 71 5.27 4.64 2.29
N ASP A 72 4.38 4.66 1.30
CA ASP A 72 4.19 5.78 0.39
C ASP A 72 2.96 6.57 0.85
N ARG A 73 3.22 7.78 1.34
CA ARG A 73 2.18 8.72 1.79
C ARG A 73 1.72 9.67 0.68
N GLU A 74 2.41 9.68 -0.45
CA GLU A 74 2.07 10.53 -1.60
C GLU A 74 1.00 9.90 -2.49
N PHE A 75 0.67 8.62 -2.26
CA PHE A 75 -0.46 7.92 -2.87
C PHE A 75 -1.82 8.46 -2.39
N SER A 76 -2.08 9.74 -2.67
CA SER A 76 -3.25 10.51 -2.25
C SER A 76 -3.89 11.21 -3.45
N GLY A 77 -5.23 11.17 -3.54
CA GLY A 77 -5.99 11.74 -4.65
C GLY A 77 -6.71 10.68 -5.50
N PHE A 78 -7.53 11.17 -6.43
CA PHE A 78 -8.31 10.33 -7.36
C PHE A 78 -7.45 9.78 -8.50
N ASP A 79 -6.40 10.51 -8.90
CA ASP A 79 -5.49 10.14 -10.01
C ASP A 79 -4.11 9.67 -9.49
N ALA A 80 -4.05 9.27 -8.21
CA ALA A 80 -2.82 8.75 -7.65
C ALA A 80 -2.53 7.38 -8.25
N TYR A 81 -1.39 7.26 -8.93
CA TYR A 81 -0.89 5.99 -9.42
C TYR A 81 0.38 5.59 -8.65
N PHE A 82 0.61 4.30 -8.56
CA PHE A 82 1.76 3.71 -7.91
C PHE A 82 2.55 2.95 -8.97
N ASP A 83 3.81 3.32 -9.17
CA ASP A 83 4.65 2.72 -10.21
C ASP A 83 6.06 2.42 -9.69
N VAL A 84 6.35 1.14 -9.41
CA VAL A 84 7.64 0.70 -8.86
C VAL A 84 8.08 -0.63 -9.43
N VAL A 85 9.36 -0.95 -9.27
CA VAL A 85 9.93 -2.24 -9.63
C VAL A 85 10.54 -2.93 -8.41
N ALA A 86 9.98 -4.05 -8.01
CA ALA A 86 10.50 -4.87 -6.91
C ALA A 86 11.58 -5.84 -7.42
N THR A 87 12.74 -5.85 -6.77
CA THR A 87 13.83 -6.81 -7.01
C THR A 87 14.21 -7.52 -5.71
N CYS A 88 14.98 -8.59 -5.83
CA CYS A 88 15.49 -9.33 -4.68
C CYS A 88 17.02 -9.22 -4.62
N GLU A 89 17.54 -8.56 -3.58
CA GLU A 89 18.97 -8.38 -3.34
C GLU A 89 19.33 -9.00 -1.99
N LYS A 90 20.19 -10.02 -1.97
CA LYS A 90 20.67 -10.67 -0.73
C LYS A 90 19.55 -11.13 0.24
N GLY A 91 18.41 -11.59 -0.31
CA GLY A 91 17.24 -12.03 0.48
C GLY A 91 16.35 -10.91 1.02
N GLN A 92 16.65 -9.66 0.65
CA GLN A 92 15.83 -8.48 0.92
C GLN A 92 15.05 -8.11 -0.33
N ILE A 93 13.84 -7.60 -0.12
CA ILE A 93 13.02 -7.04 -1.19
C ILE A 93 13.41 -5.58 -1.37
N VAL A 94 13.80 -5.21 -2.57
CA VAL A 94 14.23 -3.87 -2.91
C VAL A 94 13.17 -3.24 -3.80
N ILE A 95 12.57 -2.15 -3.33
CA ILE A 95 11.55 -1.41 -4.07
C ILE A 95 12.26 -0.28 -4.79
N ASN A 96 12.48 -0.45 -6.10
CA ASN A 96 13.16 0.50 -6.96
C ASN A 96 12.14 1.48 -7.53
N TYR A 97 12.40 2.77 -7.36
CA TYR A 97 11.51 3.84 -7.82
C TYR A 97 12.31 5.00 -8.43
N HIS A 98 11.78 5.62 -9.49
CA HIS A 98 12.38 6.83 -10.08
C HIS A 98 11.76 8.12 -9.51
N ALA A 99 10.47 8.08 -9.17
CA ALA A 99 9.67 9.20 -8.69
C ALA A 99 8.89 8.81 -7.43
N GLY A 100 8.49 9.82 -6.67
CA GLY A 100 7.89 9.65 -5.35
C GLY A 100 8.92 9.52 -4.23
N TYR A 101 8.42 9.22 -3.04
CA TYR A 101 9.23 9.09 -1.84
C TYR A 101 8.62 8.04 -0.89
N PHE A 102 9.49 7.17 -0.38
CA PHE A 102 9.10 6.10 0.55
C PHE A 102 9.73 6.35 1.92
N ASP A 103 8.91 6.37 2.95
CA ASP A 103 9.37 6.40 4.33
C ASP A 103 9.54 4.95 4.83
N PRO A 104 10.77 4.50 5.16
CA PRO A 104 10.95 3.25 5.87
C PRO A 104 10.45 3.43 7.31
N LYS A 105 9.30 2.84 7.63
CA LYS A 105 8.76 2.92 8.98
C LYS A 105 9.33 1.76 9.80
N HIS A 106 9.96 2.09 10.93
CA HIS A 106 10.54 1.12 11.88
C HIS A 106 11.52 0.12 11.25
N THR A 107 12.82 0.45 11.21
CA THR A 107 13.92 -0.53 11.01
C THR A 107 13.63 -1.59 9.93
N SER A 108 13.01 -1.21 8.81
CA SER A 108 12.63 -2.17 7.78
C SER A 108 13.89 -2.75 7.17
N SER A 109 14.28 -3.93 7.64
CA SER A 109 15.49 -4.63 7.23
C SER A 109 15.20 -5.65 6.13
N GLU A 110 13.93 -5.92 5.86
CA GLU A 110 13.50 -6.96 4.93
C GLU A 110 12.95 -6.40 3.62
N ILE A 111 12.40 -5.19 3.65
CA ILE A 111 11.95 -4.45 2.48
C ILE A 111 12.54 -3.05 2.50
N ILE A 112 13.31 -2.70 1.48
CA ILE A 112 14.09 -1.46 1.44
C ILE A 112 13.73 -0.61 0.22
N PRO A 113 13.48 0.70 0.39
CA PRO A 113 13.25 1.59 -0.73
C PRO A 113 14.60 1.99 -1.35
N LYS A 114 14.71 1.95 -2.67
CA LYS A 114 15.90 2.35 -3.42
C LYS A 114 15.53 3.29 -4.56
N ARG A 115 15.90 4.56 -4.43
CA ARG A 115 15.74 5.51 -5.52
C ARG A 115 16.78 5.22 -6.61
N VAL A 116 16.34 5.11 -7.84
CA VAL A 116 17.19 4.86 -9.01
C VAL A 116 16.94 5.93 -10.08
N ASP A 117 17.89 6.11 -11.00
CA ASP A 117 17.66 6.93 -12.19
C ASP A 117 16.67 6.24 -13.16
N TYR A 118 16.20 7.01 -14.15
CA TYR A 118 15.19 6.55 -15.10
C TYR A 118 15.69 5.38 -15.96
N ASP A 119 16.95 5.44 -16.42
CA ASP A 119 17.52 4.40 -17.28
C ASP A 119 17.63 3.05 -16.55
N THR A 120 18.07 3.09 -15.28
CA THR A 120 18.10 1.90 -14.41
C THR A 120 16.69 1.39 -14.15
N TYR A 121 15.75 2.28 -13.87
CA TYR A 121 14.35 1.93 -13.64
C TYR A 121 13.74 1.20 -14.85
N ASP A 122 13.89 1.75 -16.05
CA ASP A 122 13.35 1.18 -17.29
C ASP A 122 14.00 -0.18 -17.61
N SER A 123 15.32 -0.28 -17.43
CA SER A 123 16.04 -1.55 -17.56
C SER A 123 15.51 -2.61 -16.59
N LEU A 124 15.28 -2.27 -15.31
CA LEU A 124 14.71 -3.19 -14.33
C LEU A 124 13.28 -3.59 -14.67
N LYS A 125 12.46 -2.67 -15.19
CA LYS A 125 11.07 -2.92 -15.58
C LYS A 125 10.97 -3.98 -16.69
N SER A 126 11.95 -4.02 -17.59
CA SER A 126 12.04 -5.01 -18.66
C SER A 126 12.70 -6.35 -18.26
N SER A 127 13.15 -6.49 -17.01
CA SER A 127 13.94 -7.64 -16.55
C SER A 127 13.06 -8.78 -16.01
N ASP A 128 13.37 -10.02 -16.40
CA ASP A 128 12.72 -11.24 -15.88
C ASP A 128 13.00 -11.49 -14.38
N LYS A 129 13.99 -10.80 -13.80
CA LYS A 129 14.38 -10.92 -12.39
C LYS A 129 13.69 -9.90 -11.49
N ALA A 130 12.76 -9.14 -12.04
CA ALA A 130 12.09 -8.06 -11.36
C ALA A 130 10.58 -8.20 -11.48
N LYS A 131 9.86 -7.64 -10.51
CA LYS A 131 8.41 -7.53 -10.55
C LYS A 131 8.02 -6.08 -10.70
N HIS A 132 7.51 -5.72 -11.88
CA HIS A 132 6.90 -4.42 -12.10
C HIS A 132 5.51 -4.37 -11.44
N ILE A 133 5.26 -3.30 -10.70
CA ILE A 133 4.01 -3.07 -9.97
C ILE A 133 3.42 -1.75 -10.44
N TYR A 134 2.19 -1.81 -10.92
CA TYR A 134 1.42 -0.66 -11.33
C TYR A 134 0.02 -0.73 -10.72
N LEU A 135 -0.36 0.28 -9.93
CA LEU A 135 -1.71 0.44 -9.36
C LEU A 135 -2.25 1.83 -9.67
N ASN A 136 -3.57 1.94 -9.83
CA ASN A 136 -4.31 3.17 -10.11
C ASN A 136 -5.57 3.20 -9.22
#